data_AF-A0A7C6WZV5-F1
#
_entry.id   AF-A0A7C6WZV5-F1
#
_cell.length_a   1.000
_cell.length_b   1.000
_cell.length_c   1.000
_cell.angle_alpha   90.00
_cell.angle_beta   90.00
_cell.angle_gamma   90.00
#
_symmetry.space_group_name_H-M   'P 1'
#
loop_
_entity.id
_entity.type
_entity.pdbx_description
1 polymer ?
#
loop_
_entity_poly.entity_id
_entity_poly.type
_entity_poly.pdbx_seq_one_letter_code
_entity_poly.pdbx_strand_id
1 'polypeptide(L)'
;FLPGLFDLTSFRVSYDVEYVYFDTTFREVTNTWNAPEGFSHQLINIYIDTTKGLGRTDTIRKGAMVAFDKRYGWDILIKALGWGGCRAFTSNDDEEAKGISDGLEAGVLPDGKTVRVKVPLPIIGQPEASWGYYVLIGSQDAFGDDDFRPVMEEASSWTFGGGSNLEFSPNVIDMLAPEGGRFSQERLLGSYDAGKGILAVLVPASAGMARRGVALFGLSSTPMIIVTVVGLLLVGGAVVVWIRRKGFGVPPG
;
A
#
# COMPACT_ATOMS: atom_id res chain seq x y z
N PHE A 1 9.55 19.98 5.70
CA PHE A 1 9.33 18.94 4.67
C PHE A 1 9.23 19.57 3.30
N LEU A 2 9.75 18.93 2.24
CA LEU A 2 9.44 19.34 0.88
C LEU A 2 7.95 19.02 0.58
N PRO A 3 7.26 19.85 -0.21
CA PRO A 3 5.89 19.53 -0.64
C PRO A 3 5.83 18.20 -1.39
N GLY A 4 4.81 17.38 -1.10
CA GLY A 4 4.56 16.13 -1.82
C GLY A 4 5.30 14.89 -1.31
N LEU A 5 6.08 14.99 -0.23
CA LEU A 5 6.80 13.83 0.34
C LEU A 5 5.87 12.69 0.80
N PHE A 6 4.65 13.00 1.19
CA PHE A 6 3.68 12.02 1.69
C PHE A 6 2.47 11.86 0.75
N ASP A 7 2.50 12.49 -0.42
CA ASP A 7 1.41 12.51 -1.41
C ASP A 7 1.50 11.25 -2.28
N LEU A 8 0.66 10.25 -1.98
CA LEU A 8 0.59 8.97 -2.67
C LEU A 8 -0.18 9.15 -3.98
N THR A 9 0.50 8.93 -5.09
CA THR A 9 -0.05 9.12 -6.44
C THR A 9 -0.42 7.82 -7.14
N SER A 10 0.18 6.70 -6.74
CA SER A 10 -0.12 5.38 -7.32
C SER A 10 0.26 4.27 -6.34
N PHE A 11 -0.55 3.21 -6.37
CA PHE A 11 -0.26 1.95 -5.69
C PHE A 11 -0.44 0.78 -6.68
N ARG A 12 0.55 -0.11 -6.75
CA ARG A 12 0.53 -1.29 -7.61
C ARG A 12 0.99 -2.52 -6.86
N VAL A 13 0.28 -3.62 -7.07
CA VAL A 13 0.65 -4.95 -6.58
C VAL A 13 0.97 -5.83 -7.78
N SER A 14 2.15 -6.43 -7.79
CA SER A 14 2.57 -7.41 -8.80
C SER A 14 3.29 -8.57 -8.14
N TYR A 15 3.44 -9.71 -8.81
CA TYR A 15 4.14 -10.86 -8.26
C TYR A 15 4.79 -11.71 -9.35
N ASP A 16 5.81 -12.46 -8.97
CA ASP A 16 6.43 -13.52 -9.77
C ASP A 16 6.37 -14.86 -9.04
N VAL A 17 7.28 -15.79 -9.33
CA VAL A 17 7.30 -17.13 -8.72
C VAL A 17 7.91 -17.16 -7.32
N GLU A 18 8.57 -16.08 -6.88
CA GLU A 18 9.26 -15.99 -5.59
C GLU A 18 8.70 -14.89 -4.69
N TYR A 19 8.29 -13.75 -5.26
CA TYR A 19 7.98 -12.55 -4.51
C TYR A 19 6.68 -11.86 -4.95
N VAL A 20 6.10 -11.13 -4.01
CA VAL A 20 5.09 -10.08 -4.22
C VAL A 20 5.77 -8.73 -4.07
N TYR A 21 5.43 -7.80 -4.96
CA TYR A 21 5.95 -6.45 -4.99
C TYR A 21 4.81 -5.44 -4.77
N PHE A 22 5.00 -4.58 -3.77
CA PHE A 22 4.14 -3.45 -3.47
C PHE A 22 4.86 -2.16 -3.84
N ASP A 23 4.41 -1.53 -4.91
CA ASP A 23 4.97 -0.28 -5.41
C ASP A 23 4.08 0.88 -4.96
N THR A 24 4.64 1.76 -4.15
CA THR A 24 4.01 3.01 -3.69
C THR A 24 4.73 4.18 -4.33
N THR A 25 4.05 4.91 -5.22
CA THR A 25 4.63 6.05 -5.94
C THR A 25 4.18 7.34 -5.30
N PHE A 26 5.15 8.18 -4.92
CA PHE A 26 4.89 9.48 -4.33
C PHE A 26 5.14 10.60 -5.33
N ARG A 27 4.57 11.77 -5.06
CA ARG A 27 4.90 12.97 -5.83
C ARG A 27 6.39 13.30 -5.74
N GLU A 28 6.97 13.11 -4.56
CA GLU A 28 8.38 13.34 -4.24
C GLU A 28 8.91 12.28 -3.26
N VAL A 29 10.16 11.83 -3.47
CA VAL A 29 10.89 10.95 -2.54
C VAL A 29 12.28 11.52 -2.34
N THR A 30 12.73 11.59 -1.09
CA THR A 30 14.08 12.09 -0.77
C THR A 30 14.77 11.21 0.26
N ASN A 31 16.10 11.22 0.19
CA ASN A 31 16.96 10.55 1.15
C ASN A 31 17.92 11.54 1.84
N THR A 32 17.38 12.60 2.44
CA THR A 32 18.20 13.67 3.05
C THR A 32 19.04 13.19 4.22
N TRP A 33 18.69 12.06 4.82
CA TRP A 33 19.40 11.49 5.97
C TRP A 33 20.23 10.26 5.61
N ASN A 34 20.33 9.91 4.32
CA ASN A 34 21.09 8.77 3.82
C ASN A 34 20.68 7.44 4.48
N ALA A 35 19.37 7.24 4.62
CA ALA A 35 18.72 6.00 5.00
C ALA A 35 19.14 4.84 4.07
N PRO A 36 19.36 3.62 4.60
CA PRO A 36 19.79 2.46 3.82
C PRO A 36 18.85 2.08 2.67
N GLU A 37 17.54 2.23 2.87
CA GLU A 37 16.49 1.83 1.92
C GLU A 37 16.28 2.89 0.81
N GLY A 38 17.04 3.98 0.83
CA GLY A 38 17.02 4.99 -0.22
C GLY A 38 15.95 6.08 -0.07
N PHE A 39 15.19 6.10 1.03
CA PHE A 39 14.21 7.14 1.37
C PHE A 39 14.23 7.42 2.87
N SER A 40 14.02 8.66 3.32
CA SER A 40 14.18 9.04 4.74
C SER A 40 12.88 9.29 5.50
N HIS A 41 11.79 9.67 4.83
CA HIS A 41 10.67 10.34 5.49
C HIS A 41 9.42 9.48 5.61
N GLN A 42 9.14 8.66 4.61
CA GLN A 42 7.90 7.91 4.51
C GLN A 42 7.88 6.78 5.53
N LEU A 43 6.75 6.62 6.20
CA LEU A 43 6.38 5.37 6.88
C LEU A 43 5.21 4.78 6.09
N ILE A 44 5.39 3.58 5.56
CA ILE A 44 4.43 2.93 4.68
C ILE A 44 3.88 1.71 5.41
N ASN A 45 2.59 1.75 5.79
CA ASN A 45 1.89 0.61 6.36
C ASN A 45 0.85 0.11 5.36
N ILE A 46 0.98 -1.14 4.93
CA ILE A 46 0.06 -1.81 4.00
C ILE A 46 -0.62 -2.94 4.77
N TYR A 47 -1.85 -2.70 5.22
CA TYR A 47 -2.70 -3.75 5.78
C TYR A 47 -3.49 -4.41 4.66
N ILE A 48 -3.62 -5.73 4.72
CA ILE A 48 -4.19 -6.54 3.65
C ILE A 48 -5.29 -7.42 4.26
N ASP A 49 -6.52 -7.22 3.80
CA ASP A 49 -7.65 -8.12 4.01
C ASP A 49 -7.60 -9.20 2.93
N THR A 50 -7.23 -10.42 3.33
CA THR A 50 -7.19 -11.59 2.44
C THR A 50 -8.40 -12.50 2.67
N THR A 51 -9.08 -12.36 3.81
CA THR A 51 -10.18 -13.21 4.24
C THR A 51 -11.39 -12.39 4.68
N LYS A 52 -12.41 -12.39 3.82
CA LYS A 52 -13.63 -11.61 4.00
C LYS A 52 -14.29 -11.85 5.37
N GLY A 53 -14.43 -10.77 6.13
CA GLY A 53 -15.16 -10.76 7.41
C GLY A 53 -14.42 -11.42 8.57
N LEU A 54 -13.14 -11.74 8.40
CA LEU A 54 -12.22 -12.19 9.45
C LEU A 54 -11.12 -11.12 9.64
N GLY A 55 -10.05 -11.49 10.35
CA GLY A 55 -8.91 -10.62 10.60
C GLY A 55 -9.09 -9.68 11.80
N ARG A 56 -8.12 -8.78 11.95
CA ARG A 56 -8.02 -7.83 13.05
C ARG A 56 -8.61 -6.47 12.65
N THR A 57 -9.23 -5.77 13.63
CA THR A 57 -9.90 -4.47 13.41
C THR A 57 -9.19 -3.28 14.07
N ASP A 58 -8.14 -3.54 14.81
CA ASP A 58 -7.24 -2.59 15.47
C ASP A 58 -5.86 -2.64 14.81
N THR A 59 -5.03 -1.62 15.05
CA THR A 59 -3.62 -1.66 14.68
C THR A 59 -2.86 -2.57 15.63
N ILE A 60 -1.78 -3.22 15.16
CA ILE A 60 -0.97 -4.11 16.02
C ILE A 60 -0.35 -3.37 17.21
N ARG A 61 -0.04 -2.08 17.04
CA ARG A 61 0.50 -1.17 18.04
C ARG A 61 -0.18 0.19 17.89
N LYS A 62 -0.14 1.00 18.94
CA LYS A 62 -0.53 2.41 18.88
C LYS A 62 0.45 3.16 17.97
N GLY A 63 -0.06 4.04 17.11
CA GLY A 63 0.77 4.82 16.19
C GLY A 63 -0.03 5.50 15.10
N ALA A 64 -0.64 4.72 14.20
CA ALA A 64 -1.48 5.27 13.13
C ALA A 64 -2.76 5.96 13.67
N MET A 65 -3.24 5.52 14.84
CA MET A 65 -4.46 6.01 15.50
C MET A 65 -5.72 5.85 14.63
N VAL A 66 -5.88 4.66 14.07
CA VAL A 66 -7.04 4.28 13.24
C VAL A 66 -7.54 2.89 13.65
N ALA A 67 -8.77 2.60 13.29
CA ALA A 67 -9.38 1.27 13.34
C ALA A 67 -9.87 0.86 11.95
N PHE A 68 -10.20 -0.41 11.79
CA PHE A 68 -10.65 -1.00 10.53
C PHE A 68 -12.09 -1.52 10.68
N ASP A 69 -12.90 -1.33 9.65
CA ASP A 69 -14.29 -1.80 9.65
C ASP A 69 -14.32 -3.34 9.79
N LYS A 70 -15.11 -3.84 10.75
CA LYS A 70 -15.21 -5.28 11.08
C LYS A 70 -15.60 -6.21 9.93
N ARG A 71 -16.11 -5.67 8.81
CA ARG A 71 -16.43 -6.46 7.62
C ARG A 71 -15.18 -6.78 6.78
N TYR A 72 -14.09 -6.08 7.04
CA TYR A 72 -12.86 -6.05 6.24
C TYR A 72 -11.62 -6.03 7.15
N GLY A 73 -11.60 -6.85 8.19
CA GLY A 73 -10.44 -6.94 9.08
C GLY A 73 -9.21 -7.37 8.29
N TRP A 74 -8.03 -6.90 8.71
CA TRP A 74 -6.79 -7.21 8.02
C TRP A 74 -6.20 -8.53 8.54
N ASP A 75 -5.50 -9.25 7.67
CA ASP A 75 -4.82 -10.51 7.97
C ASP A 75 -3.30 -10.35 8.01
N ILE A 76 -2.77 -9.45 7.17
CA ILE A 76 -1.34 -9.22 7.03
C ILE A 76 -1.09 -7.71 7.07
N LEU A 77 -0.06 -7.30 7.81
CA LEU A 77 0.49 -5.95 7.77
C LEU A 77 1.91 -6.01 7.23
N ILE A 78 2.19 -5.26 6.17
CA ILE A 78 3.53 -4.97 5.69
C ILE A 78 3.89 -3.55 6.10
N LYS A 79 4.91 -3.39 6.94
CA LYS A 79 5.45 -2.10 7.39
C LYS A 79 6.79 -1.86 6.73
N ALA A 80 7.00 -0.67 6.14
CA ALA A 80 8.26 -0.29 5.51
C ALA A 80 8.65 1.15 5.87
N LEU A 81 9.94 1.34 6.18
CA LEU A 81 10.53 2.62 6.56
C LEU A 81 12.02 2.66 6.19
N GLY A 82 12.58 3.87 6.15
CA GLY A 82 13.98 4.10 5.78
C GLY A 82 15.02 3.80 6.88
N TRP A 83 14.60 3.33 8.05
CA TRP A 83 15.50 3.11 9.18
C TRP A 83 15.13 1.84 9.94
N GLY A 84 14.94 0.74 9.21
CA GLY A 84 14.46 -0.51 9.77
C GLY A 84 13.99 -1.53 8.73
N GLY A 85 14.15 -1.22 7.45
CA GLY A 85 13.77 -2.08 6.33
C GLY A 85 12.26 -2.28 6.25
N CYS A 86 11.90 -3.54 6.08
CA CYS A 86 10.52 -3.97 5.97
C CYS A 86 10.23 -5.13 6.91
N ARG A 87 9.03 -5.14 7.50
CA ARG A 87 8.53 -6.21 8.35
C ARG A 87 7.12 -6.61 7.95
N ALA A 88 6.84 -7.91 8.03
CA ALA A 88 5.51 -8.47 7.94
C ALA A 88 5.00 -8.88 9.33
N PHE A 89 3.73 -8.66 9.57
CA PHE A 89 2.99 -9.14 10.73
C PHE A 89 1.70 -9.79 10.28
N THR A 90 1.16 -10.68 11.10
CA THR A 90 -0.14 -11.32 10.90
C THR A 90 -1.17 -10.83 11.90
N SER A 91 -2.45 -11.02 11.60
CA SER A 91 -3.55 -10.68 12.51
C SER A 91 -3.53 -11.44 13.83
N ASN A 92 -2.76 -12.53 13.93
CA ASN A 92 -2.57 -13.32 15.14
C ASN A 92 -1.43 -12.82 16.03
N ASP A 93 -0.58 -11.92 15.52
CA ASP A 93 0.52 -11.35 16.30
C ASP A 93 -0.02 -10.44 17.41
N ASP A 94 0.70 -10.33 18.53
CA ASP A 94 0.41 -9.36 19.58
C ASP A 94 1.26 -8.09 19.43
N GLU A 95 1.09 -7.13 20.34
CA GLU A 95 1.82 -5.88 20.32
C GLU A 95 3.35 -6.05 20.55
N GLU A 96 3.79 -7.17 21.12
CA GLU A 96 5.19 -7.46 21.40
C GLU A 96 5.89 -8.19 20.26
N ALA A 97 5.12 -8.74 19.32
CA ALA A 97 5.64 -9.42 18.15
C ALA A 97 6.65 -8.56 17.39
N LYS A 98 7.76 -9.17 17.00
CA LYS A 98 8.84 -8.48 16.27
C LYS A 98 8.57 -8.37 14.78
N GLY A 99 7.67 -9.19 14.24
CA GLY A 99 7.42 -9.35 12.82
C GLY A 99 8.50 -10.16 12.12
N ILE A 100 8.23 -10.52 10.87
CA ILE A 100 9.15 -11.24 9.98
C ILE A 100 9.89 -10.21 9.11
N SER A 101 11.21 -10.21 9.15
CA SER A 101 12.07 -9.37 8.29
C SER A 101 12.85 -10.16 7.24
N ASP A 102 12.98 -11.48 7.43
CA ASP A 102 13.88 -12.30 6.60
C ASP A 102 13.37 -12.38 5.15
N GLY A 103 14.20 -11.92 4.23
CA GLY A 103 13.90 -11.90 2.80
C GLY A 103 12.96 -10.77 2.35
N LEU A 104 12.52 -9.90 3.27
CA LEU A 104 11.80 -8.68 2.92
C LEU A 104 12.79 -7.57 2.59
N GLU A 105 12.48 -6.80 1.55
CA GLU A 105 13.32 -5.68 1.13
C GLU A 105 12.44 -4.46 0.81
N ALA A 106 12.90 -3.27 1.19
CA ALA A 106 12.31 -2.00 0.77
C ALA A 106 13.38 -1.16 0.06
N GLY A 107 13.02 -0.51 -1.04
CA GLY A 107 13.96 0.28 -1.82
C GLY A 107 13.29 1.25 -2.77
N VAL A 108 13.95 2.37 -3.07
CA VAL A 108 13.52 3.30 -4.11
C VAL A 108 13.91 2.77 -5.49
N LEU A 109 12.95 2.75 -6.42
CA LEU A 109 13.16 2.36 -7.81
C LEU A 109 13.93 3.42 -8.61
N PRO A 110 14.48 3.09 -9.79
CA PRO A 110 15.25 4.03 -10.60
C PRO A 110 14.50 5.30 -11.05
N ASP A 111 13.17 5.33 -10.96
CA ASP A 111 12.36 6.53 -11.22
C ASP A 111 12.50 7.61 -10.13
N GLY A 112 13.12 7.27 -8.99
CA GLY A 112 13.34 8.16 -7.87
C GLY A 112 12.07 8.56 -7.12
N LYS A 113 10.93 7.90 -7.39
CA LYS A 113 9.61 8.27 -6.84
C LYS A 113 8.83 7.10 -6.28
N THR A 114 9.17 5.89 -6.67
CA THR A 114 8.48 4.68 -6.25
C THR A 114 9.28 3.95 -5.20
N VAL A 115 8.69 3.75 -4.02
CA VAL A 115 9.21 2.82 -3.01
C VAL A 115 8.60 1.45 -3.29
N ARG A 116 9.44 0.48 -3.60
CA ARG A 116 9.07 -0.92 -3.76
C ARG A 116 9.33 -1.66 -2.46
N VAL A 117 8.32 -2.37 -1.99
CA VAL A 117 8.45 -3.38 -0.94
C VAL A 117 8.31 -4.77 -1.59
N LYS A 118 9.33 -5.60 -1.40
CA LYS A 118 9.43 -6.97 -1.92
C LYS A 118 9.22 -7.95 -0.76
N VAL A 119 8.23 -8.83 -0.89
CA VAL A 119 7.82 -9.77 0.16
C VAL A 119 7.84 -11.19 -0.40
N PRO A 120 8.52 -12.16 0.25
CA PRO A 120 8.49 -13.56 -0.16
C PRO A 120 7.05 -14.13 -0.22
N LEU A 121 6.72 -14.82 -1.32
CA LEU A 121 5.42 -15.48 -1.48
C LEU A 121 5.02 -16.40 -0.32
N PRO A 122 5.92 -17.19 0.31
CA PRO A 122 5.55 -18.03 1.44
C PRO A 122 5.04 -17.26 2.67
N ILE A 123 5.35 -15.96 2.79
CA ILE A 123 4.91 -15.12 3.91
C ILE A 123 3.50 -14.58 3.65
N ILE A 124 3.23 -14.17 2.41
CA ILE A 124 2.05 -13.37 2.09
C ILE A 124 0.99 -14.10 1.25
N GLY A 125 1.39 -15.19 0.59
CA GLY A 125 0.56 -15.88 -0.39
C GLY A 125 0.48 -15.14 -1.73
N GLN A 126 -0.23 -15.74 -2.68
CA GLN A 126 -0.40 -15.16 -4.01
C GLN A 126 -1.54 -14.11 -4.00
N PRO A 127 -1.30 -12.87 -4.47
CA PRO A 127 -2.34 -11.84 -4.50
C PRO A 127 -3.56 -12.24 -5.32
N GLU A 128 -4.75 -12.05 -4.74
CA GLU A 128 -6.03 -12.30 -5.40
C GLU A 128 -6.80 -11.00 -5.66
N ALA A 129 -7.69 -11.02 -6.67
CA ALA A 129 -8.54 -9.87 -6.99
C ALA A 129 -9.56 -9.53 -5.88
N SER A 130 -9.78 -10.46 -4.95
CA SER A 130 -10.64 -10.33 -3.78
C SER A 130 -9.99 -9.54 -2.64
N TRP A 131 -8.67 -9.40 -2.63
CA TRP A 131 -7.94 -8.75 -1.53
C TRP A 131 -8.31 -7.28 -1.41
N GLY A 132 -8.40 -6.82 -0.16
CA GLY A 132 -8.53 -5.42 0.22
C GLY A 132 -7.20 -4.88 0.72
N TYR A 133 -6.84 -3.65 0.33
CA TYR A 133 -5.61 -2.99 0.74
C TYR A 133 -5.92 -1.68 1.46
N TYR A 134 -5.37 -1.53 2.67
CA TYR A 134 -5.24 -0.26 3.35
C TYR A 134 -3.78 0.18 3.23
N VAL A 135 -3.52 1.15 2.36
CA VAL A 135 -2.18 1.73 2.23
C VAL A 135 -2.20 3.05 2.99
N LEU A 136 -1.56 3.08 4.15
CA LEU A 136 -1.49 4.25 5.03
C LEU A 136 -0.09 4.82 4.97
N ILE A 137 -0.01 6.12 4.72
CA ILE A 137 1.24 6.86 4.64
C ILE A 137 1.36 7.73 5.89
N GLY A 138 2.32 7.39 6.73
CA GLY A 138 2.78 8.20 7.83
C GLY A 138 4.08 8.92 7.47
N SER A 139 4.52 9.74 8.40
CA SER A 139 5.86 10.29 8.42
C SER A 139 6.63 9.58 9.52
N GLN A 140 7.81 9.07 9.20
CA GLN A 140 8.62 8.31 10.14
C GLN A 140 9.19 9.20 11.27
N ASP A 141 9.11 8.67 12.49
CA ASP A 141 9.75 9.15 13.71
C ASP A 141 10.16 7.95 14.59
N ALA A 142 11.45 7.76 14.82
CA ALA A 142 11.95 6.66 15.67
C ALA A 142 11.56 6.77 17.16
N PHE A 143 11.07 7.93 17.60
CA PHE A 143 10.56 8.16 18.95
C PHE A 143 9.03 8.20 19.02
N GLY A 144 8.36 8.14 17.87
CA GLY A 144 6.92 8.15 17.77
C GLY A 144 6.33 6.77 18.04
N ASP A 145 5.08 6.76 18.50
CA ASP A 145 4.30 5.54 18.68
C ASP A 145 4.25 4.76 17.35
N ASP A 146 4.75 3.51 17.36
CA ASP A 146 4.90 2.64 16.19
C ASP A 146 5.52 3.35 14.96
N ASP A 147 6.53 4.18 15.20
CA ASP A 147 7.29 4.95 14.22
C ASP A 147 6.54 6.14 13.57
N PHE A 148 5.34 6.49 14.03
CA PHE A 148 4.58 7.62 13.50
C PHE A 148 4.99 8.94 14.15
N ARG A 149 5.41 9.91 13.32
CA ARG A 149 5.46 11.32 13.71
C ARG A 149 4.02 11.80 13.97
N PRO A 150 3.73 12.38 15.15
CA PRO A 150 2.36 12.71 15.51
C PRO A 150 1.80 13.93 14.76
N VAL A 151 0.48 13.96 14.60
CA VAL A 151 -0.32 15.08 14.08
C VAL A 151 -1.04 15.76 15.25
N MET A 152 -0.44 16.84 15.74
CA MET A 152 -0.89 17.59 16.90
C MET A 152 -1.96 18.62 16.51
N GLU A 153 -2.54 19.30 17.49
CA GLU A 153 -3.42 20.45 17.22
C GLU A 153 -2.67 21.54 16.45
N GLU A 154 -1.50 21.95 16.97
CA GLU A 154 -0.62 22.95 16.37
C GLU A 154 0.68 22.32 15.86
N ALA A 155 1.14 22.75 14.69
CA ALA A 155 2.39 22.26 14.11
C ALA A 155 3.60 22.78 14.89
N SER A 156 4.68 21.98 14.93
CA SER A 156 5.96 22.39 15.50
C SER A 156 7.10 22.13 14.51
N SER A 157 8.35 22.35 14.93
CA SER A 157 9.53 21.97 14.13
C SER A 157 9.64 20.47 13.90
N TRP A 158 8.94 19.65 14.70
CA TRP A 158 9.10 18.20 14.72
C TRP A 158 7.78 17.44 14.57
N THR A 159 6.62 18.10 14.64
CA THR A 159 5.29 17.46 14.55
C THR A 159 4.43 18.12 13.47
N PHE A 160 3.48 17.37 12.93
CA PHE A 160 2.43 17.96 12.10
C PHE A 160 1.40 18.68 12.97
N GLY A 161 0.57 19.51 12.33
CA GLY A 161 -0.55 20.22 12.95
C GLY A 161 -1.87 19.95 12.24
N GLY A 162 -2.98 20.42 12.81
CA GLY A 162 -4.33 20.26 12.26
C GLY A 162 -5.10 19.04 12.76
N GLY A 163 -4.52 18.29 13.71
CA GLY A 163 -5.15 17.16 14.40
C GLY A 163 -5.64 17.55 15.80
N SER A 164 -5.27 16.74 16.79
CA SER A 164 -5.61 16.97 18.21
C SER A 164 -4.48 16.51 19.11
N ASN A 165 -4.37 17.10 20.31
CA ASN A 165 -3.43 16.65 21.34
C ASN A 165 -3.94 15.41 22.12
N LEU A 166 -5.09 14.85 21.74
CA LEU A 166 -5.71 13.65 22.34
C LEU A 166 -5.40 12.40 21.50
N GLU A 167 -5.42 11.23 22.14
CA GLU A 167 -4.96 9.94 21.58
C GLU A 167 -5.92 9.27 20.57
N PHE A 168 -6.65 10.06 19.79
CA PHE A 168 -7.68 9.56 18.86
C PHE A 168 -7.68 10.25 17.50
N SER A 169 -6.81 11.25 17.32
CA SER A 169 -6.57 11.85 16.01
C SER A 169 -5.63 10.96 15.18
N PRO A 170 -5.96 10.64 13.92
CA PRO A 170 -5.07 9.89 13.05
C PRO A 170 -3.70 10.57 12.87
N ASN A 171 -2.64 9.76 12.89
CA ASN A 171 -1.28 10.19 12.49
C ASN A 171 -0.96 9.85 11.03
N VAL A 172 -1.96 9.39 10.28
CA VAL A 172 -1.87 9.10 8.85
C VAL A 172 -1.97 10.41 8.08
N ILE A 173 -0.95 10.70 7.27
CA ILE A 173 -0.87 11.92 6.44
C ILE A 173 -1.65 11.74 5.14
N ASP A 174 -1.58 10.54 4.55
CA ASP A 174 -2.26 10.20 3.31
C ASP A 174 -2.64 8.71 3.27
N MET A 175 -3.61 8.33 2.45
CA MET A 175 -3.98 6.93 2.27
C MET A 175 -4.51 6.62 0.86
N LEU A 176 -4.38 5.36 0.45
CA LEU A 176 -5.07 4.88 -0.76
C LEU A 176 -6.58 4.89 -0.53
N ALA A 177 -7.27 5.81 -1.19
CA ALA A 177 -8.72 5.92 -1.18
C ALA A 177 -9.26 6.47 -2.52
N PRO A 178 -10.54 6.27 -2.82
CA PRO A 178 -11.22 7.02 -3.87
C PRO A 178 -11.10 8.54 -3.69
N GLU A 179 -11.03 9.27 -4.80
CA GLU A 179 -10.95 10.74 -4.81
C GLU A 179 -12.16 11.41 -4.11
N GLY A 180 -13.33 10.73 -4.10
CA GLY A 180 -14.56 11.27 -3.52
C GLY A 180 -15.56 10.22 -3.08
N GLY A 181 -16.67 10.70 -2.52
CA GLY A 181 -17.79 9.88 -2.07
C GLY A 181 -17.62 9.32 -0.66
N ARG A 182 -18.47 8.34 -0.29
CA ARG A 182 -18.54 7.82 1.09
C ARG A 182 -17.23 7.20 1.58
N PHE A 183 -16.39 6.70 0.68
CA PHE A 183 -15.13 6.04 1.00
C PHE A 183 -13.91 6.91 0.67
N SER A 184 -14.10 8.20 0.42
CA SER A 184 -12.97 9.13 0.22
C SER A 184 -12.09 9.22 1.45
N GLN A 185 -10.82 9.55 1.26
CA GLN A 185 -9.88 9.83 2.34
C GLN A 185 -10.42 10.80 3.40
N GLU A 186 -10.95 11.96 2.99
CA GLU A 186 -11.50 12.97 3.90
C GLU A 186 -12.55 12.38 4.85
N ARG A 187 -13.45 11.55 4.31
CA ARG A 187 -14.51 10.90 5.08
C ARG A 187 -14.01 9.80 6.00
N LEU A 188 -13.00 9.04 5.57
CA LEU A 188 -12.45 7.93 6.36
C LEU A 188 -11.57 8.46 7.49
N LEU A 189 -10.55 9.25 7.17
CA LEU A 189 -9.66 9.84 8.17
C LEU A 189 -10.37 10.88 9.04
N GLY A 190 -11.40 11.57 8.53
CA GLY A 190 -12.21 12.51 9.29
C GLY A 190 -13.33 11.88 10.13
N SER A 191 -13.44 10.54 10.19
CA SER A 191 -14.51 9.87 10.94
C SER A 191 -14.24 9.74 12.44
N TYR A 192 -13.11 10.25 12.93
CA TYR A 192 -12.72 10.23 14.34
C TYR A 192 -13.47 11.30 15.15
N ASP A 193 -13.54 11.10 16.45
CA ASP A 193 -14.00 12.11 17.41
C ASP A 193 -13.12 12.03 18.66
N ALA A 194 -12.12 12.91 18.72
CA ALA A 194 -11.13 12.86 19.78
C ALA A 194 -11.70 13.21 21.17
N GLY A 195 -12.70 14.09 21.23
CA GLY A 195 -13.36 14.43 22.49
C GLY A 195 -14.23 13.31 23.05
N LYS A 196 -14.67 12.39 22.18
CA LYS A 196 -15.44 11.19 22.57
C LYS A 196 -14.62 9.90 22.63
N GLY A 197 -13.32 9.96 22.34
CA GLY A 197 -12.46 8.78 22.32
C GLY A 197 -12.75 7.81 21.17
N ILE A 198 -13.10 8.32 19.99
CA ILE A 198 -13.45 7.53 18.81
C ILE A 198 -12.35 7.66 17.76
N LEU A 199 -11.76 6.53 17.35
CA LEU A 199 -10.80 6.48 16.25
C LEU A 199 -11.49 6.59 14.88
N ALA A 200 -10.75 7.04 13.88
CA ALA A 200 -11.17 6.94 12.48
C ALA A 200 -11.33 5.46 12.09
N VAL A 201 -12.39 5.11 11.36
CA VAL A 201 -12.68 3.73 10.94
C VAL A 201 -12.55 3.62 9.42
N LEU A 202 -11.56 2.86 8.98
CA LEU A 202 -11.18 2.75 7.57
C LEU A 202 -11.87 1.56 6.88
N VAL A 203 -11.98 1.64 5.55
CA VAL A 203 -12.31 0.49 4.68
C VAL A 203 -11.21 0.35 3.61
N PRO A 204 -10.95 -0.86 3.09
CA PRO A 204 -9.85 -1.06 2.17
C PRO A 204 -10.22 -0.66 0.74
N ALA A 205 -9.22 -0.24 -0.02
CA ALA A 205 -9.34 -0.20 -1.46
C ALA A 205 -9.29 -1.63 -2.03
N SER A 206 -10.20 -1.95 -2.95
CA SER A 206 -10.18 -3.23 -3.68
C SER A 206 -10.51 -3.01 -5.16
N ALA A 207 -10.01 -3.88 -6.03
CA ALA A 207 -10.28 -3.83 -7.46
C ALA A 207 -11.79 -3.87 -7.79
N GLY A 208 -12.58 -4.56 -6.95
CA GLY A 208 -14.04 -4.61 -7.06
C GLY A 208 -14.76 -3.31 -6.66
N MET A 209 -14.17 -2.51 -5.78
CA MET A 209 -14.77 -1.25 -5.29
C MET A 209 -14.54 -0.09 -6.27
N ALA A 210 -13.39 -0.05 -6.95
CA ALA A 210 -13.10 0.93 -8.00
C ALA A 210 -14.09 0.86 -9.18
N ARG A 211 -14.60 -0.33 -9.51
CA ARG A 211 -15.56 -0.52 -10.61
C ARG A 211 -16.97 0.01 -10.34
N ARG A 212 -17.37 0.24 -9.08
CA ARG A 212 -18.73 0.72 -8.75
C ARG A 212 -18.88 2.25 -8.82
N GLY A 213 -17.78 3.01 -8.93
CA GLY A 213 -17.81 4.48 -9.04
C GLY A 213 -17.90 5.03 -10.47
N VAL A 214 -17.68 4.20 -11.49
CA VAL A 214 -17.66 4.62 -12.90
C VAL A 214 -18.99 4.30 -13.58
N ALA A 215 -20.06 4.94 -13.10
CA ALA A 215 -21.34 4.92 -13.79
C ALA A 215 -22.12 6.20 -13.45
N LEU A 216 -21.72 7.35 -14.00
CA LEU A 216 -22.59 8.39 -14.55
C LEU A 216 -21.77 9.61 -15.02
N PHE A 217 -21.86 9.90 -16.33
CA PHE A 217 -21.57 11.14 -17.05
C PHE A 217 -20.14 11.71 -17.12
N GLY A 218 -19.71 11.94 -18.38
CA GLY A 218 -18.92 13.12 -18.77
C GLY A 218 -17.45 12.85 -19.02
N LEU A 219 -17.05 12.94 -20.29
CA LEU A 219 -15.65 13.03 -20.73
C LEU A 219 -14.89 14.10 -19.94
N SER A 220 -13.95 13.68 -19.10
CA SER A 220 -12.81 14.51 -18.70
C SER A 220 -11.68 13.58 -18.27
N SER A 221 -10.53 13.78 -18.88
CA SER A 221 -9.30 13.00 -18.67
C SER A 221 -8.71 13.25 -17.28
N THR A 222 -8.75 12.26 -16.41
CA THR A 222 -7.94 12.18 -15.18
C THR A 222 -7.24 10.81 -15.08
N PRO A 223 -6.04 10.75 -14.46
CA PRO A 223 -5.23 9.55 -14.46
C PRO A 223 -5.93 8.46 -13.64
N MET A 224 -6.30 7.39 -14.33
CA MET A 224 -6.96 6.23 -13.78
C MET A 224 -6.00 5.54 -12.79
N ILE A 225 -6.42 5.37 -11.53
CA ILE A 225 -5.73 4.51 -10.56
C ILE A 225 -5.86 3.07 -11.07
N ILE A 226 -4.87 2.60 -11.82
CA ILE A 226 -4.84 1.22 -12.32
C ILE A 226 -4.04 0.38 -11.32
N VAL A 227 -4.75 -0.33 -10.44
CA VAL A 227 -4.18 -1.50 -9.74
C VAL A 227 -4.08 -2.63 -10.76
N THR A 228 -2.97 -2.72 -11.49
CA THR A 228 -2.71 -3.85 -12.39
C THR A 228 -2.05 -4.98 -11.62
N VAL A 229 -2.79 -6.07 -11.37
CA VAL A 229 -2.21 -7.36 -10.96
C VAL A 229 -1.72 -8.05 -12.23
N VAL A 230 -0.41 -8.02 -12.49
CA VAL A 230 0.21 -8.78 -13.58
C VAL A 230 0.86 -10.01 -12.97
N GLY A 231 0.34 -11.20 -13.30
CA GLY A 231 1.03 -12.47 -13.06
C GLY A 231 1.89 -12.80 -14.28
N LEU A 232 3.22 -12.75 -14.13
CA LEU A 232 4.15 -13.18 -15.18
C LEU A 232 4.43 -14.68 -15.02
N LEU A 233 3.78 -15.49 -15.85
CA LEU A 233 4.13 -16.91 -16.02
C LEU A 233 5.19 -17.04 -17.12
N LEU A 234 6.43 -17.33 -16.73
CA LEU A 234 7.45 -17.78 -17.67
C LEU A 234 7.20 -19.25 -18.01
N VAL A 235 6.43 -19.50 -19.07
CA VAL A 235 6.34 -20.83 -19.67
C VAL A 235 7.57 -21.05 -20.55
N GLY A 236 8.55 -21.77 -20.00
CA GLY A 236 9.56 -22.45 -20.81
C GLY A 236 8.92 -23.60 -21.59
N GLY A 237 9.13 -23.64 -22.90
CA GLY A 237 8.60 -24.73 -23.72
C GLY A 237 8.81 -24.59 -25.23
N ALA A 238 9.93 -25.14 -25.71
CA ALA A 238 10.17 -25.75 -27.02
C ALA A 238 9.54 -25.09 -28.28
N VAL A 239 10.41 -24.46 -29.07
CA VAL A 239 10.17 -24.16 -30.48
C VAL A 239 10.11 -25.47 -31.27
N VAL A 240 8.92 -25.91 -31.66
CA VAL A 240 8.72 -26.92 -32.71
C VAL A 240 8.39 -26.18 -34.01
N VAL A 241 9.38 -26.10 -34.90
CA VAL A 241 9.22 -25.61 -36.27
C VAL A 241 8.51 -26.69 -37.09
N TRP A 242 7.31 -26.41 -37.57
CA TRP A 242 6.72 -27.15 -38.69
C TRP A 242 5.76 -26.24 -39.45
N ILE A 243 6.07 -25.95 -40.73
CA ILE A 243 5.15 -25.75 -41.86
C ILE A 243 5.95 -25.28 -43.09
N ARG A 244 6.04 -26.15 -44.11
CA ARG A 244 5.59 -25.90 -45.50
C ARG A 244 5.91 -27.11 -46.40
N ARG A 245 4.92 -27.94 -46.67
CA ARG A 245 4.90 -28.77 -47.88
C ARG A 245 4.42 -27.89 -49.04
N LYS A 246 5.29 -27.68 -50.04
CA LYS A 246 4.95 -27.18 -51.37
C LYS A 246 4.23 -28.29 -52.15
N GLY A 247 3.15 -27.93 -52.86
CA GLY A 247 2.52 -28.78 -53.87
C GLY A 247 1.93 -27.92 -54.99
N PHE A 248 2.15 -28.39 -56.23
CA PHE A 248 1.64 -27.93 -57.54
C PHE A 248 2.35 -26.71 -58.17
N GLY A 249 2.80 -26.70 -59.43
CA GLY A 249 2.78 -27.71 -60.50
C GLY A 249 3.48 -27.16 -61.78
N VAL A 250 4.06 -28.09 -62.55
CA VAL A 250 4.33 -28.18 -64.02
C VAL A 250 4.85 -26.94 -64.81
N PRO A 251 5.98 -27.06 -65.55
CA PRO A 251 6.34 -26.19 -66.68
C PRO A 251 6.00 -26.84 -68.05
N PRO A 252 5.83 -26.06 -69.14
CA PRO A 252 5.62 -26.60 -70.48
C PRO A 252 6.96 -26.98 -71.16
N GLY A 253 6.95 -28.08 -71.90
CA GLY A 253 8.06 -28.58 -72.72
C GLY A 253 7.90 -30.05 -73.04
#